data_AF-A0A2G6CAV4-F1
#
_entry.id   AF-A0A2G6CAV4-F1
#
_cell.length_a   1.000
_cell.length_b   1.000
_cell.length_c   1.000
_cell.angle_alpha   90.00
_cell.angle_beta   90.00
_cell.angle_gamma   90.00
#
_symmetry.space_group_name_H-M   'P 1'
#
loop_
_entity.id
_entity.type
_entity.pdbx_description
1 polymer ?
#
loop_
_entity_poly.entity_id
_entity_poly.type
_entity_poly.pdbx_seq_one_letter_code
_entity_poly.pdbx_strand_id
1 'polypeptide(L)'
;MHHIKTLLKYLDIFLANISIFFIKIYQYTISPDKGIFSSVLKGTVCAHYPHCSEYSVRTLKRYGFIHGIGKVMNRITSCTPSHHIKYDPEYYKVVFFSSAPIGVPFLEELHNDKRFDVVGVVTNPDQKSGRGMQLKENIIKTVGKKIEASSSQTNPPQSPFNKGEAHEGVSPLIKGEVKEGFDDIKPNLLILHGYNSSEEHNFFKNLKQKTEKLGIKTTVLNLPNTNNPSIPEQTQYVLDNYSFDENTIILGHSLGSIIGLNTLQKLDTKIKQYIAVAGFLTNNLTMEREYFQSFDFNFNQEKILGNLQEESIVIYDPKDKNIPITQADALADKPRIILLHGKYDHSKMKYYPRVKEQLENLGYNITIPDLPNADNPQINERLEEIDKLQPDENTIIIGQSRGGMAILRWLETRWNSQKRKS
;
A
#
# COMPACT_ATOMS: atom_id res chain seq x y z
N MET A 1 -8.14 27.58 33.72
CA MET A 1 -7.06 26.85 32.99
C MET A 1 -7.59 25.88 31.92
N HIS A 2 -8.65 25.11 32.17
CA HIS A 2 -9.19 24.17 31.17
C HIS A 2 -9.66 24.86 29.87
N HIS A 3 -10.46 25.92 29.98
CA HIS A 3 -10.95 26.69 28.82
C HIS A 3 -9.83 27.29 27.94
N ILE A 4 -8.72 27.73 28.54
CA ILE A 4 -7.57 28.28 27.82
C ILE A 4 -6.86 27.17 27.02
N LYS A 5 -6.65 25.98 27.61
CA LYS A 5 -6.06 24.83 26.90
C LYS A 5 -6.94 24.38 25.73
N THR A 6 -8.25 24.37 25.92
CA THR A 6 -9.21 24.02 24.88
C THR A 6 -9.20 25.04 23.74
N LEU A 7 -9.20 26.34 24.05
CA LEU A 7 -9.11 27.42 23.06
C LEU A 7 -7.81 27.33 22.25
N LEU A 8 -6.67 27.12 22.91
CA LEU A 8 -5.38 26.95 22.24
C LEU A 8 -5.37 25.74 21.30
N LYS A 9 -6.02 24.63 21.68
CA LYS A 9 -6.16 23.45 20.81
C LYS A 9 -7.01 23.76 19.57
N TYR A 10 -8.12 24.49 19.72
CA TYR A 10 -8.93 24.88 18.56
C TYR A 10 -8.20 25.84 17.63
N LEU A 11 -7.45 26.79 18.19
CA LEU A 11 -6.60 27.69 17.41
C LEU A 11 -5.51 26.92 16.65
N ASP A 12 -4.86 25.97 17.30
CA ASP A 12 -3.84 25.10 16.69
C ASP A 12 -4.39 24.31 15.48
N ILE A 13 -5.58 23.71 15.63
CA ILE A 13 -6.28 22.98 14.55
C ILE A 13 -6.72 23.94 13.44
N PHE A 14 -7.24 25.11 13.80
CA PHE A 14 -7.70 26.11 12.84
C PHE A 14 -6.54 26.62 11.97
N LEU A 15 -5.41 26.97 12.59
CA LEU A 15 -4.20 27.37 11.88
C LEU A 15 -3.67 26.25 10.99
N ALA A 16 -3.69 25.00 11.46
CA ALA A 16 -3.28 23.85 10.67
C ALA A 16 -4.13 23.72 9.40
N ASN A 17 -5.45 23.86 9.52
CA ASN A 17 -6.39 23.79 8.39
C ASN A 17 -6.18 24.92 7.38
N ILE A 18 -5.91 26.14 7.85
CA ILE A 18 -5.56 27.28 6.99
C ILE A 18 -4.27 26.97 6.21
N SER A 19 -3.21 26.52 6.89
CA SER A 19 -1.96 26.16 6.23
C SER A 19 -2.15 25.02 5.22
N ILE A 20 -2.90 23.98 5.58
CA ILE A 20 -3.23 22.87 4.66
C ILE A 20 -3.96 23.38 3.42
N PHE A 21 -4.90 24.31 3.57
CA PHE A 21 -5.61 24.91 2.44
C PHE A 21 -4.66 25.58 1.45
N PHE A 22 -3.73 26.42 1.94
CA PHE A 22 -2.73 27.05 1.08
C PHE A 22 -1.73 26.05 0.47
N ILE A 23 -1.31 25.02 1.21
CA ILE A 23 -0.42 23.97 0.68
C ILE A 23 -1.13 23.20 -0.44
N LYS A 24 -2.43 22.91 -0.31
CA LYS A 24 -3.22 22.27 -1.36
C LYS A 24 -3.37 23.15 -2.60
N ILE A 25 -3.56 24.47 -2.43
CA ILE A 25 -3.53 25.42 -3.55
C ILE A 25 -2.18 25.36 -4.26
N TYR A 26 -1.07 25.39 -3.51
CA TYR A 26 0.27 25.22 -4.07
C TYR A 26 0.43 23.89 -4.84
N GLN A 27 -0.02 22.77 -4.25
CA GLN A 27 0.01 21.45 -4.89
C GLN A 27 -0.75 21.44 -6.23
N TYR A 28 -1.88 22.14 -6.32
CA TYR A 28 -2.71 22.19 -7.53
C TYR A 28 -2.20 23.19 -8.58
N THR A 29 -1.48 24.24 -8.19
CA THR A 29 -1.13 25.35 -9.09
C THR A 29 0.34 25.34 -9.50
N ILE A 30 1.22 25.72 -8.57
CA ILE A 30 2.62 26.09 -8.82
C ILE A 30 3.57 24.91 -8.54
N SER A 31 3.10 23.86 -7.84
CA SER A 31 3.95 22.73 -7.47
C SER A 31 4.63 22.14 -8.72
N PRO A 32 5.97 22.07 -8.73
CA PRO A 32 6.71 21.47 -9.83
C PRO A 32 6.39 19.99 -10.05
N ASP A 33 5.89 19.31 -9.02
CA ASP A 33 5.62 17.86 -9.04
C ASP A 33 4.14 17.55 -9.32
N LYS A 34 3.20 18.34 -8.78
CA LYS A 34 1.74 18.06 -8.83
C LYS A 34 0.92 19.13 -9.56
N GLY A 35 1.52 20.28 -9.86
CA GLY A 35 0.84 21.45 -10.42
C GLY A 35 0.82 21.48 -11.94
N ILE A 36 0.28 22.56 -12.49
CA ILE A 36 0.04 22.76 -13.93
C ILE A 36 1.34 22.73 -14.75
N PHE A 37 2.47 23.03 -14.11
CA PHE A 37 3.81 23.08 -14.72
C PHE A 37 4.62 21.78 -14.58
N SER A 38 4.05 20.70 -14.01
CA SER A 38 4.77 19.43 -13.81
C SER A 38 5.22 18.78 -15.13
N SER A 39 4.48 19.01 -16.21
CA SER A 39 4.82 18.54 -17.56
C SER A 39 6.04 19.24 -18.17
N VAL A 40 6.39 20.44 -17.70
CA VAL A 40 7.50 21.27 -18.20
C VAL A 40 8.77 21.08 -17.38
N LEU A 41 8.64 20.84 -16.07
CA LEU A 41 9.76 20.64 -15.15
C LEU A 41 10.04 19.14 -14.96
N LYS A 42 10.51 18.47 -16.02
CA LYS A 42 10.93 17.06 -15.94
C LYS A 42 12.23 16.93 -15.12
N GLY A 43 12.11 16.55 -13.84
CA GLY A 43 13.24 16.26 -12.95
C GLY A 43 12.79 15.95 -11.51
N THR A 44 13.68 15.38 -10.69
CA THR A 44 13.43 15.12 -9.26
C THR A 44 13.54 16.41 -8.44
N VAL A 45 12.46 17.17 -8.33
CA VAL A 45 12.46 18.46 -7.61
C VAL A 45 12.51 18.25 -6.09
N CYS A 46 11.92 17.17 -5.58
CA CYS A 46 12.01 16.79 -4.17
C CYS A 46 12.78 15.48 -3.99
N ALA A 47 13.80 15.51 -3.14
CA ALA A 47 14.61 14.33 -2.79
C ALA A 47 14.01 13.48 -1.65
N HIS A 48 12.73 13.69 -1.34
CA HIS A 48 12.11 13.17 -0.14
C HIS A 48 10.79 12.50 -0.48
N TYR A 49 10.55 11.34 0.14
CA TYR A 49 9.29 10.63 0.00
C TYR A 49 8.60 10.44 1.36
N PRO A 50 7.32 10.83 1.55
CA PRO A 50 6.50 11.61 0.62
C PRO A 50 7.09 13.00 0.33
N HIS A 51 6.69 13.62 -0.79
CA HIS A 51 7.13 14.98 -1.17
C HIS A 51 6.88 15.98 -0.05
N CYS A 52 7.71 17.03 0.05
CA CYS A 52 7.65 18.01 1.14
C CYS A 52 6.24 18.62 1.33
N SER A 53 5.52 18.91 0.24
CA SER A 53 4.15 19.45 0.32
C SER A 53 3.15 18.44 0.88
N GLU A 54 3.25 17.17 0.47
CA GLU A 54 2.40 16.08 0.95
C GLU A 54 2.71 15.76 2.42
N TYR A 55 3.99 15.63 2.76
CA TYR A 55 4.47 15.54 4.14
C TYR A 55 3.91 16.67 5.00
N SER A 56 3.89 17.91 4.47
CA SER A 56 3.40 19.07 5.21
C SER A 56 1.91 18.96 5.53
N VAL A 57 1.10 18.55 4.57
CA VAL A 57 -0.34 18.31 4.78
C VAL A 57 -0.54 17.23 5.83
N ARG A 58 0.12 16.08 5.70
CA ARG A 58 -0.04 14.94 6.61
C ARG A 58 0.44 15.29 8.03
N THR A 59 1.57 15.98 8.13
CA THR A 59 2.17 16.43 9.40
C THR A 59 1.27 17.41 10.14
N LEU A 60 0.76 18.44 9.46
CA LEU A 60 -0.14 19.43 10.08
C LEU A 60 -1.45 18.79 10.54
N LYS A 61 -1.99 17.82 9.79
CA LYS A 61 -3.15 17.03 10.23
C LYS A 61 -2.88 16.23 11.50
N ARG A 62 -1.71 15.58 11.60
CA ARG A 62 -1.38 14.68 12.71
C ARG A 62 -0.94 15.43 13.98
N TYR A 63 -0.14 16.48 13.82
CA TYR A 63 0.53 17.16 14.93
C TYR A 63 -0.06 18.52 15.30
N GLY A 64 -0.99 19.05 14.49
CA GLY A 64 -1.44 20.44 14.59
C GLY A 64 -0.40 21.42 14.04
N PHE A 65 -0.70 22.71 14.11
CA PHE A 65 0.17 23.76 13.57
C PHE A 65 1.43 23.95 14.41
N ILE A 66 1.29 24.10 15.73
CA ILE A 66 2.37 24.46 16.67
C ILE A 66 3.48 23.41 16.64
N HIS A 67 3.13 22.12 16.69
CA HIS A 67 4.12 21.04 16.65
C HIS A 67 4.45 20.58 15.21
N GLY A 68 3.55 20.81 14.26
CA GLY A 68 3.75 20.42 12.87
C GLY A 68 4.67 21.37 12.11
N ILE A 69 4.56 22.68 12.32
CA ILE A 69 5.29 23.67 11.51
C ILE A 69 6.81 23.51 11.62
N GLY A 70 7.33 23.21 12.82
CA GLY A 70 8.77 22.97 13.01
C GLY A 70 9.27 21.77 12.19
N LYS A 71 8.48 20.67 12.14
CA LYS A 71 8.81 19.48 11.34
C LYS A 71 8.74 19.78 9.84
N VAL A 72 7.72 20.54 9.41
CA VAL A 72 7.53 20.98 8.02
C VAL A 72 8.68 21.84 7.54
N MET A 73 9.03 22.88 8.30
CA MET A 73 10.13 23.79 7.94
C MET A 73 11.44 23.03 7.84
N ASN A 74 11.71 22.14 8.79
CA ASN A 74 12.91 21.32 8.79
C ASN A 74 13.04 20.47 7.52
N ARG A 75 11.95 19.78 7.16
CA ARG A 75 11.87 18.96 5.96
C ARG A 75 12.13 19.77 4.69
N ILE A 76 11.52 20.96 4.59
CA ILE A 76 11.73 21.87 3.45
C ILE A 76 13.19 22.33 3.39
N THR A 77 13.78 22.76 4.50
CA THR A 77 15.17 23.23 4.55
C THR A 77 16.21 22.12 4.31
N SER A 78 15.84 20.87 4.57
CA SER A 78 16.70 19.70 4.34
C SER A 78 16.61 19.16 2.91
N CYS A 79 15.61 19.60 2.13
CA CYS A 79 15.40 19.18 0.76
C CYS A 79 16.36 19.90 -0.19
N THR A 80 17.58 19.36 -0.34
CA THR A 80 18.60 19.88 -1.27
C THR A 80 18.70 19.02 -2.54
N PRO A 81 19.06 19.60 -3.72
CA PRO A 81 19.22 18.83 -4.96
C PRO A 81 20.22 17.67 -4.88
N SER A 82 21.18 17.73 -3.95
CA SER A 82 22.19 16.70 -3.70
C SER A 82 21.78 15.63 -2.68
N HIS A 83 20.54 15.65 -2.18
CA HIS A 83 20.07 14.67 -1.20
C HIS A 83 19.63 13.38 -1.90
N HIS A 84 19.98 12.21 -1.35
CA HIS A 84 19.48 10.92 -1.84
C HIS A 84 18.03 10.70 -1.41
N ILE A 85 17.23 10.06 -2.27
CA ILE A 85 15.83 9.75 -1.98
C ILE A 85 15.73 8.92 -0.70
N LYS A 86 14.98 9.43 0.29
CA LYS A 86 14.73 8.76 1.57
C LYS A 86 13.24 8.74 1.90
N TYR A 87 12.76 7.56 2.29
CA TYR A 87 11.47 7.43 2.95
C TYR A 87 11.56 7.98 4.37
N ASP A 88 10.79 9.03 4.62
CA ASP A 88 10.68 9.71 5.91
C ASP A 88 9.24 10.27 6.02
N PRO A 89 8.27 9.42 6.43
CA PRO A 89 6.88 9.80 6.62
C PRO A 89 6.68 10.58 7.93
N GLU A 90 5.51 11.17 8.10
CA GLU A 90 5.15 11.92 9.30
C GLU A 90 4.91 11.02 10.53
N TYR A 91 4.69 9.72 10.33
CA TYR A 91 4.69 8.69 11.37
C TYR A 91 4.98 7.30 10.78
N TYR A 92 5.32 6.35 11.64
CA TYR A 92 5.58 4.96 11.29
C TYR A 92 4.52 4.03 11.88
N LYS A 93 4.00 3.12 11.08
CA LYS A 93 3.13 2.04 11.56
C LYS A 93 4.00 0.91 12.14
N VAL A 94 3.61 0.40 13.30
CA VAL A 94 4.36 -0.64 14.02
C VAL A 94 3.41 -1.75 14.44
N VAL A 95 3.80 -2.99 14.16
CA VAL A 95 3.23 -4.18 14.80
C VAL A 95 4.21 -4.65 15.85
N PHE A 96 3.79 -4.66 17.11
CA PHE A 96 4.65 -5.01 18.23
C PHE A 96 4.56 -6.50 18.56
N PHE A 97 5.69 -7.20 18.58
CA PHE A 97 5.77 -8.62 18.93
C PHE A 97 6.47 -8.78 20.29
N SER A 98 5.76 -9.31 21.28
CA SER A 98 6.36 -9.72 22.55
C SER A 98 5.48 -10.72 23.28
N SER A 99 6.10 -11.60 24.06
CA SER A 99 5.41 -12.55 24.94
C SER A 99 5.84 -12.42 26.40
N ALA A 100 6.81 -11.54 26.68
CA ALA A 100 7.46 -11.41 27.98
C ALA A 100 7.11 -10.08 28.66
N PRO A 101 7.01 -10.04 30.01
CA PRO A 101 6.72 -8.82 30.76
C PRO A 101 7.68 -7.66 30.48
N ILE A 102 8.94 -7.96 30.14
CA ILE A 102 9.95 -6.95 29.79
C ILE A 102 9.58 -6.11 28.57
N GLY A 103 8.69 -6.60 27.70
CA GLY A 103 8.20 -5.84 26.55
C GLY A 103 7.09 -4.83 26.88
N VAL A 104 6.52 -4.85 28.09
CA VAL A 104 5.41 -3.95 28.47
C VAL A 104 5.83 -2.48 28.45
N PRO A 105 6.91 -2.05 29.15
CA PRO A 105 7.29 -0.64 29.15
C PRO A 105 7.58 -0.12 27.74
N PHE A 106 8.15 -0.98 26.90
CA PHE A 106 8.49 -0.64 25.53
C PHE A 106 7.23 -0.50 24.64
N LEU A 107 6.24 -1.37 24.79
CA LEU A 107 4.94 -1.23 24.12
C LEU A 107 4.23 0.06 24.54
N GLU A 108 4.24 0.39 25.82
CA GLU A 108 3.64 1.63 26.34
C GLU A 108 4.36 2.88 25.81
N GLU A 109 5.69 2.88 25.76
CA GLU A 109 6.47 3.97 25.20
C GLU A 109 6.21 4.15 23.70
N LEU A 110 6.16 3.05 22.94
CA LEU A 110 5.79 3.07 21.52
C LEU A 110 4.39 3.65 21.30
N HIS A 111 3.39 3.26 22.11
CA HIS A 111 2.02 3.75 21.98
C HIS A 111 1.90 5.25 22.29
N ASN A 112 2.65 5.73 23.29
CA ASN A 112 2.56 7.12 23.73
C ASN A 112 3.34 8.09 22.82
N ASP A 113 4.27 7.59 22.01
CA ASP A 113 5.02 8.40 21.07
C ASP A 113 4.27 8.58 19.75
N LYS A 114 3.84 9.82 19.47
CA LYS A 114 3.08 10.17 18.26
C LYS A 114 3.78 9.87 16.93
N ARG A 115 5.11 9.65 16.94
CA ARG A 115 5.88 9.21 15.77
C ARG A 115 5.53 7.79 15.35
N PHE A 116 5.01 6.98 16.26
CA PHE A 116 4.59 5.62 15.99
C PHE A 116 3.08 5.51 16.05
N ASP A 117 2.56 4.57 15.26
CA ASP A 117 1.17 4.14 15.28
C ASP A 117 1.18 2.63 15.49
N VAL A 118 0.84 2.19 16.70
CA VAL A 118 0.82 0.77 17.05
C VAL A 118 -0.46 0.16 16.50
N VAL A 119 -0.36 -0.38 15.29
CA VAL A 119 -1.50 -0.93 14.53
C VAL A 119 -1.82 -2.38 14.89
N GLY A 120 -0.96 -3.03 15.67
CA GLY A 120 -1.19 -4.38 16.16
C GLY A 120 -0.20 -4.80 17.25
N VAL A 121 -0.65 -5.71 18.11
CA VAL A 121 0.16 -6.35 19.14
C VAL A 121 0.03 -7.87 19.02
N VAL A 122 1.14 -8.55 18.79
CA VAL A 122 1.21 -10.00 18.62
C VAL A 122 1.95 -10.63 19.81
N THR A 123 1.36 -11.66 20.38
CA THR A 123 1.88 -12.32 21.58
C THR A 123 1.53 -13.80 21.60
N ASN A 124 2.20 -14.57 22.47
CA ASN A 124 1.91 -15.99 22.65
C ASN A 124 0.51 -16.22 23.24
N PRO A 125 -0.08 -17.41 23.02
CA PRO A 125 -1.31 -17.81 23.67
C PRO A 125 -1.22 -17.74 25.20
N ASP A 126 -2.38 -17.66 25.85
CA ASP A 126 -2.50 -17.68 27.30
C ASP A 126 -1.94 -18.99 27.86
N GLN A 127 -1.23 -18.91 28.99
CA GLN A 127 -0.54 -20.06 29.57
C GLN A 127 -1.02 -20.36 30.99
N LYS A 128 -1.09 -21.65 31.31
CA LYS A 128 -1.35 -22.10 32.68
C LYS A 128 -0.14 -21.79 33.55
N SER A 129 -0.35 -21.11 34.68
CA SER A 129 0.75 -20.74 35.59
C SER A 129 0.29 -20.67 37.05
N GLY A 130 1.24 -20.73 37.99
CA GLY A 130 0.98 -20.69 39.43
C GLY A 130 0.53 -22.02 40.04
N ARG A 131 0.30 -22.02 41.37
CA ARG A 131 -0.24 -23.19 42.08
C ARG A 131 -1.69 -23.42 41.64
N GLY A 132 -1.97 -24.59 41.08
CA GLY A 132 -3.29 -24.94 40.51
C GLY A 132 -3.40 -24.80 39.00
N MET A 133 -2.31 -24.41 38.29
CA MET A 133 -2.25 -24.41 36.82
C MET A 133 -3.43 -23.70 36.14
N GLN A 134 -3.84 -22.56 36.70
CA GLN A 134 -4.94 -21.77 36.13
C GLN A 134 -4.47 -21.05 34.88
N LEU A 135 -5.34 -20.98 33.88
CA LEU A 135 -5.08 -20.26 32.63
C LEU A 135 -4.93 -18.76 32.95
N LYS A 136 -3.75 -18.21 32.68
CA LYS A 136 -3.45 -16.80 32.90
C LYS A 136 -3.21 -16.12 31.56
N GLU A 137 -3.88 -14.98 31.37
CA GLU A 137 -3.73 -14.17 30.18
C GLU A 137 -2.30 -13.62 30.03
N ASN A 138 -1.78 -13.56 28.80
CA ASN A 138 -0.49 -12.94 28.57
C ASN A 138 -0.52 -11.45 28.94
N ILE A 139 0.49 -10.97 29.66
CA ILE A 139 0.57 -9.57 30.07
C ILE A 139 0.61 -8.61 28.86
N ILE A 140 1.27 -9.00 27.77
CA ILE A 140 1.32 -8.22 26.53
C ILE A 140 -0.07 -8.16 25.88
N LYS A 141 -0.84 -9.26 25.92
CA LYS A 141 -2.24 -9.29 25.45
C LYS A 141 -3.12 -8.33 26.26
N THR A 142 -2.94 -8.31 27.57
CA THR A 142 -3.68 -7.42 28.48
C THR A 142 -3.39 -5.95 28.16
N VAL A 143 -2.12 -5.60 27.95
CA VAL A 143 -1.71 -4.22 27.60
C VAL A 143 -2.16 -3.86 26.19
N GLY A 144 -2.03 -4.77 25.22
CA GLY A 144 -2.49 -4.58 23.84
C GLY A 144 -3.98 -4.25 23.75
N LYS A 145 -4.84 -4.97 24.51
CA LYS A 145 -6.28 -4.67 24.59
C LYS A 145 -6.56 -3.26 25.12
N LYS A 146 -5.78 -2.79 26.11
CA LYS A 146 -5.94 -1.41 26.64
C LYS A 146 -5.58 -0.36 25.59
N ILE A 147 -4.55 -0.64 24.80
CA ILE A 147 -4.10 0.22 23.69
C ILE A 147 -5.14 0.25 22.56
N GLU A 148 -5.71 -0.89 22.16
CA GLU A 148 -6.80 -0.92 21.17
C GLU A 148 -8.03 -0.13 21.64
N ALA A 149 -8.38 -0.26 22.93
CA ALA A 149 -9.51 0.46 23.52
C ALA A 149 -9.29 1.98 23.62
N SER A 150 -8.04 2.46 23.74
CA SER A 150 -7.73 3.90 23.73
C SER A 150 -7.70 4.47 22.31
N SER A 151 -7.19 3.71 21.33
CA SER A 151 -7.08 4.13 19.92
C SER A 151 -8.42 4.24 19.20
N SER A 152 -9.45 3.49 19.63
CA SER A 152 -10.80 3.51 19.05
C SER A 152 -11.62 4.78 19.37
N GLN A 153 -11.09 5.69 20.19
CA GLN A 153 -11.71 7.01 20.48
C GLN A 153 -11.12 8.16 19.65
N THR A 154 -10.05 7.91 18.88
CA THR A 154 -9.46 8.87 17.95
C THR A 154 -9.48 8.26 16.57
N ASN A 155 -10.38 8.72 15.68
CA ASN A 155 -10.43 8.25 14.29
C ASN A 155 -9.02 8.26 13.67
N PRO A 156 -8.40 7.10 13.43
CA PRO A 156 -7.14 7.06 12.72
C PRO A 156 -7.40 7.49 11.27
N PRO A 157 -6.46 8.17 10.60
CA PRO A 157 -6.51 8.25 9.15
C PRO A 157 -6.55 6.81 8.61
N GLN A 158 -7.56 6.54 7.78
CA GLN A 158 -7.78 5.22 7.18
C GLN A 158 -6.47 4.69 6.59
N SER A 159 -6.14 3.45 6.93
CA SER A 159 -5.04 2.72 6.33
C SER A 159 -5.36 2.47 4.85
N PRO A 160 -4.43 2.71 3.90
CA PRO A 160 -4.60 2.22 2.53
C PRO A 160 -4.54 0.68 2.45
N PHE A 161 -4.10 0.01 3.51
CA PHE A 161 -4.23 -1.44 3.65
C PHE A 161 -5.58 -1.76 4.29
N ASN A 162 -6.61 -1.94 3.46
CA ASN A 162 -7.76 -2.71 3.86
C ASN A 162 -7.37 -4.18 3.97
N LYS A 163 -7.86 -4.84 5.03
CA LYS A 163 -7.69 -6.27 5.24
C LYS A 163 -8.21 -7.00 4.00
N GLY A 164 -7.34 -7.76 3.35
CA GLY A 164 -7.77 -8.74 2.34
C GLY A 164 -8.71 -9.74 3.03
N GLU A 165 -10.01 -9.54 2.88
CA GLU A 165 -10.98 -10.58 3.16
C GLU A 165 -10.95 -11.55 1.98
N ALA A 166 -10.37 -12.73 2.23
CA ALA A 166 -10.56 -13.89 1.37
C ALA A 166 -12.04 -14.30 1.47
N HIS A 167 -12.86 -13.89 0.49
CA HIS A 167 -14.21 -14.40 0.37
C HIS A 167 -14.18 -15.75 -0.36
N GLU A 168 -14.08 -16.83 0.42
CA GLU A 168 -14.63 -18.12 0.01
C GLU A 168 -16.15 -18.10 0.17
N GLY A 169 -16.86 -18.47 -0.91
CA GLY A 169 -18.22 -19.00 -0.83
C GLY A 169 -19.36 -18.00 -0.95
N VAL A 170 -20.09 -18.06 -2.08
CA VAL A 170 -21.42 -17.47 -2.22
C VAL A 170 -22.43 -18.26 -1.39
N SER A 171 -23.18 -17.61 -0.49
CA SER A 171 -24.60 -17.91 -0.27
C SER A 171 -25.35 -16.88 0.59
N PRO A 172 -26.70 -16.83 0.49
CA PRO A 172 -27.50 -15.61 0.42
C PRO A 172 -28.09 -15.20 1.77
N LEU A 173 -28.65 -13.97 1.80
CA LEU A 173 -29.65 -13.40 2.75
C LEU A 173 -29.15 -12.13 3.45
N ILE A 174 -29.41 -10.97 2.85
CA ILE A 174 -29.97 -9.82 3.59
C ILE A 174 -31.04 -9.17 2.69
N LYS A 175 -32.30 -9.30 3.11
CA LYS A 175 -33.41 -8.43 2.68
C LYS A 175 -33.18 -7.06 3.32
N GLY A 176 -32.98 -6.03 2.51
CA GLY A 176 -32.99 -4.63 2.93
C GLY A 176 -33.80 -3.83 1.93
N GLU A 177 -34.77 -3.06 2.42
CA GLU A 177 -35.64 -2.21 1.60
C GLU A 177 -34.82 -1.12 0.90
N VAL A 178 -34.99 -1.01 -0.42
CA VAL A 178 -34.45 0.07 -1.24
C VAL A 178 -35.25 1.33 -0.93
N LYS A 179 -34.61 2.32 -0.29
CA LYS A 179 -35.16 3.68 -0.25
C LYS A 179 -34.89 4.32 -1.61
N GLU A 180 -35.94 4.50 -2.40
CA GLU A 180 -35.91 5.35 -3.59
C GLU A 180 -35.61 6.80 -3.16
N GLY A 181 -34.55 7.39 -3.74
CA GLY A 181 -34.28 8.81 -3.54
C GLY A 181 -32.81 9.19 -3.59
N PHE A 182 -32.14 8.92 -4.70
CA PHE A 182 -31.06 9.65 -5.38
C PHE A 182 -30.86 8.87 -6.69
N ASP A 183 -30.79 9.54 -7.84
CA ASP A 183 -30.46 8.83 -9.09
C ASP A 183 -29.03 8.29 -8.98
N ASP A 184 -28.86 7.07 -8.44
CA ASP A 184 -27.59 6.35 -8.40
C ASP A 184 -27.14 6.15 -9.84
N ILE A 185 -26.23 7.01 -10.31
CA ILE A 185 -25.62 6.87 -11.63
C ILE A 185 -24.94 5.49 -11.66
N LYS A 186 -25.57 4.55 -12.37
CA LYS A 186 -25.08 3.17 -12.47
C LYS A 186 -23.79 3.17 -13.28
N PRO A 187 -22.78 2.38 -12.87
CA PRO A 187 -21.52 2.31 -13.61
C PRO A 187 -21.73 1.71 -15.00
N ASN A 188 -20.79 2.00 -15.89
CA ASN A 188 -20.63 1.34 -17.18
C ASN A 188 -19.52 0.30 -17.05
N LEU A 189 -19.73 -0.95 -17.49
CA LEU A 189 -18.73 -2.01 -17.39
C LEU A 189 -18.18 -2.37 -18.78
N LEU A 190 -16.87 -2.17 -18.97
CA LEU A 190 -16.12 -2.68 -20.12
C LEU A 190 -15.41 -3.98 -19.73
N ILE A 191 -15.62 -5.05 -20.49
CA ILE A 191 -14.96 -6.34 -20.30
C ILE A 191 -14.01 -6.61 -21.46
N LEU A 192 -12.74 -6.89 -21.14
CA LEU A 192 -11.68 -7.24 -22.08
C LEU A 192 -11.26 -8.70 -21.87
N HIS A 193 -11.45 -9.53 -22.90
CA HIS A 193 -11.18 -10.96 -22.82
C HIS A 193 -9.69 -11.30 -22.98
N GLY A 194 -9.35 -12.57 -22.71
CA GLY A 194 -7.98 -13.09 -22.80
C GLY A 194 -7.57 -13.51 -24.23
N TYR A 195 -6.41 -14.15 -24.32
CA TYR A 195 -5.88 -14.76 -25.55
C TYR A 195 -6.85 -15.77 -26.18
N ASN A 196 -6.94 -15.77 -27.51
CA ASN A 196 -7.76 -16.68 -28.32
C ASN A 196 -9.20 -16.84 -27.79
N SER A 197 -9.78 -15.72 -27.36
CA SER A 197 -11.10 -15.67 -26.71
C SER A 197 -12.01 -14.66 -27.41
N SER A 198 -13.24 -14.52 -26.92
CA SER A 198 -14.25 -13.58 -27.41
C SER A 198 -15.35 -13.43 -26.37
N GLU A 199 -16.36 -12.63 -26.64
CA GLU A 199 -17.52 -12.41 -25.76
C GLU A 199 -18.31 -13.69 -25.42
N GLU A 200 -18.24 -14.69 -26.30
CA GLU A 200 -18.96 -15.96 -26.15
C GLU A 200 -18.24 -16.95 -25.23
N HIS A 201 -17.00 -16.67 -24.84
CA HIS A 201 -16.17 -17.55 -24.03
C HIS A 201 -16.25 -17.23 -22.52
N ASN A 202 -15.79 -18.20 -21.72
CA ASN A 202 -15.64 -18.08 -20.26
C ASN A 202 -16.92 -17.58 -19.56
N PHE A 203 -16.75 -16.66 -18.61
CA PHE A 203 -17.84 -16.08 -17.83
C PHE A 203 -18.40 -14.79 -18.44
N PHE A 204 -17.84 -14.27 -19.54
CA PHE A 204 -18.12 -12.91 -20.03
C PHE A 204 -19.59 -12.72 -20.42
N LYS A 205 -20.14 -13.62 -21.24
CA LYS A 205 -21.55 -13.60 -21.63
C LYS A 205 -22.50 -13.67 -20.42
N ASN A 206 -22.19 -14.55 -19.47
CA ASN A 206 -23.00 -14.72 -18.26
C ASN A 206 -22.94 -13.47 -17.36
N LEU A 207 -21.75 -12.89 -17.21
CA LEU A 207 -21.53 -11.68 -16.43
C LEU A 207 -22.24 -10.48 -17.07
N LYS A 208 -22.15 -10.33 -18.39
CA LYS A 208 -22.90 -9.31 -19.14
C LYS A 208 -24.40 -9.41 -18.87
N GLN A 209 -24.99 -10.60 -19.06
CA GLN A 209 -26.42 -10.81 -18.81
C GLN A 209 -26.84 -10.50 -17.36
N LYS A 210 -26.00 -10.83 -16.37
CA LYS A 210 -26.29 -10.56 -14.95
C LYS A 210 -26.19 -9.07 -14.62
N THR A 211 -25.17 -8.39 -15.13
CA THR A 211 -24.94 -6.96 -14.87
C THR A 211 -25.99 -6.10 -15.59
N GLU A 212 -26.37 -6.45 -16.82
CA GLU A 212 -27.44 -5.77 -17.55
C GLU A 212 -28.80 -5.89 -16.84
N LYS A 213 -29.10 -7.04 -16.21
CA LYS A 213 -30.30 -7.20 -15.37
C LYS A 213 -30.30 -6.30 -14.13
N LEU A 214 -29.14 -5.87 -13.67
CA LEU A 214 -28.99 -4.88 -12.59
C LEU A 214 -29.06 -3.44 -13.12
N GLY A 215 -29.21 -3.25 -14.44
CA GLY A 215 -29.23 -1.94 -15.10
C GLY A 215 -27.84 -1.33 -15.32
N ILE A 216 -26.78 -2.13 -15.22
CA ILE A 216 -25.40 -1.70 -15.55
C ILE A 216 -25.24 -1.84 -17.06
N LYS A 217 -24.77 -0.78 -17.73
CA LYS A 217 -24.45 -0.83 -19.16
C LYS A 217 -23.16 -1.63 -19.32
N THR A 218 -23.24 -2.84 -19.86
CA THR A 218 -22.08 -3.74 -19.98
C THR A 218 -21.71 -4.00 -21.44
N THR A 219 -20.46 -3.74 -21.78
CA THR A 219 -19.87 -4.01 -23.10
C THR A 219 -18.77 -5.03 -22.94
N VAL A 220 -18.87 -6.16 -23.64
CA VAL A 220 -17.73 -7.07 -23.83
C VAL A 220 -17.14 -6.73 -25.19
N LEU A 221 -15.90 -6.26 -25.23
CA LEU A 221 -15.26 -5.85 -26.48
C LEU A 221 -14.46 -7.01 -27.05
N ASN A 222 -14.83 -7.46 -28.25
CA ASN A 222 -14.09 -8.48 -28.99
C ASN A 222 -12.79 -7.87 -29.56
N LEU A 223 -11.65 -8.25 -28.98
CA LEU A 223 -10.33 -7.76 -29.39
C LEU A 223 -9.90 -8.39 -30.72
N PRO A 224 -9.21 -7.67 -31.60
CA PRO A 224 -8.73 -8.19 -32.89
C PRO A 224 -7.55 -9.17 -32.71
N ASN A 225 -7.29 -9.98 -33.74
CA ASN A 225 -6.10 -10.84 -33.86
C ASN A 225 -5.86 -11.74 -32.63
N THR A 226 -6.91 -12.37 -32.11
CA THR A 226 -6.87 -13.07 -30.81
C THR A 226 -5.91 -14.26 -30.76
N ASN A 227 -5.56 -14.83 -31.91
CA ASN A 227 -4.61 -15.93 -32.08
C ASN A 227 -3.14 -15.47 -32.17
N ASN A 228 -2.88 -14.22 -32.53
CA ASN A 228 -1.55 -13.61 -32.54
C ASN A 228 -1.63 -12.14 -32.10
N PRO A 229 -1.91 -11.90 -30.80
CA PRO A 229 -2.28 -10.58 -30.32
C PRO A 229 -1.10 -9.62 -30.32
N SER A 230 -1.39 -8.36 -30.67
CA SER A 230 -0.48 -7.23 -30.52
C SER A 230 -1.02 -6.28 -29.45
N ILE A 231 -0.24 -6.02 -28.40
CA ILE A 231 -0.65 -5.11 -27.30
C ILE A 231 -0.95 -3.71 -27.83
N PRO A 232 -0.09 -3.05 -28.63
CA PRO A 232 -0.39 -1.72 -29.16
C PRO A 232 -1.66 -1.69 -30.01
N GLU A 233 -1.86 -2.72 -30.86
CA GLU A 233 -3.03 -2.82 -31.74
C GLU A 233 -4.32 -2.97 -30.94
N GLN A 234 -4.38 -3.95 -30.03
CA GLN A 234 -5.57 -4.20 -29.22
C GLN A 234 -5.87 -3.03 -28.28
N THR A 235 -4.83 -2.38 -27.73
CA THR A 235 -5.01 -1.16 -26.92
C THR A 235 -5.60 -0.02 -27.74
N GLN A 236 -5.10 0.20 -28.97
CA GLN A 236 -5.63 1.24 -29.84
C GLN A 236 -7.08 0.92 -30.25
N TYR A 237 -7.36 -0.33 -30.56
CA TYR A 237 -8.71 -0.78 -30.86
C TYR A 237 -9.70 -0.49 -29.72
N VAL A 238 -9.29 -0.71 -28.46
CA VAL A 238 -10.11 -0.36 -27.29
C VAL A 238 -10.38 1.13 -27.21
N LEU A 239 -9.36 1.98 -27.42
CA LEU A 239 -9.48 3.44 -27.39
C LEU A 239 -10.40 3.97 -28.50
N ASP A 240 -10.35 3.35 -29.68
CA ASP A 240 -11.13 3.76 -30.85
C ASP A 240 -12.60 3.31 -30.77
N ASN A 241 -12.89 2.21 -30.05
CA ASN A 241 -14.22 1.56 -30.04
C ASN A 241 -14.96 1.65 -28.70
N TYR A 242 -14.40 2.32 -27.69
CA TYR A 242 -15.05 2.53 -26.41
C TYR A 242 -14.84 3.96 -25.90
N SER A 243 -15.92 4.58 -25.40
CA SER A 243 -15.86 5.91 -24.78
C SER A 243 -15.77 5.78 -23.27
N PHE A 244 -14.78 6.41 -22.67
CA PHE A 244 -14.49 6.35 -21.24
C PHE A 244 -15.03 7.59 -20.53
N ASP A 245 -15.63 7.36 -19.36
CA ASP A 245 -16.13 8.38 -18.46
C ASP A 245 -15.83 8.03 -16.99
N GLU A 246 -16.15 8.94 -16.08
CA GLU A 246 -15.96 8.78 -14.64
C GLU A 246 -16.76 7.62 -14.03
N ASN A 247 -17.73 7.05 -14.75
CA ASN A 247 -18.56 5.92 -14.30
C ASN A 247 -18.08 4.58 -14.87
N THR A 248 -17.03 4.60 -15.68
CA THR A 248 -16.51 3.41 -16.37
C THR A 248 -15.73 2.51 -15.42
N ILE A 249 -16.02 1.22 -15.44
CA ILE A 249 -15.26 0.15 -14.82
C ILE A 249 -14.64 -0.69 -15.94
N ILE A 250 -13.33 -0.89 -15.91
CA ILE A 250 -12.65 -1.81 -16.84
C ILE A 250 -12.38 -3.13 -16.11
N LEU A 251 -12.88 -4.23 -16.64
CA LEU A 251 -12.55 -5.60 -16.22
C LEU A 251 -11.69 -6.26 -17.30
N GLY A 252 -10.43 -6.52 -16.99
CA GLY A 252 -9.53 -7.30 -17.84
C GLY A 252 -9.42 -8.74 -17.35
N HIS A 253 -9.48 -9.71 -18.26
CA HIS A 253 -9.22 -11.11 -17.94
C HIS A 253 -7.97 -11.63 -18.63
N SER A 254 -7.02 -12.20 -17.88
CA SER A 254 -5.76 -12.72 -18.43
C SER A 254 -5.06 -11.66 -19.29
N LEU A 255 -4.82 -11.92 -20.58
CA LEU A 255 -4.28 -10.94 -21.53
C LEU A 255 -5.07 -9.62 -21.55
N GLY A 256 -6.39 -9.66 -21.39
CA GLY A 256 -7.23 -8.47 -21.31
C GLY A 256 -6.87 -7.57 -20.13
N SER A 257 -6.23 -8.10 -19.09
CA SER A 257 -5.68 -7.28 -17.99
C SER A 257 -4.53 -6.39 -18.48
N ILE A 258 -3.61 -6.94 -19.28
CA ILE A 258 -2.50 -6.19 -19.89
C ILE A 258 -3.03 -5.10 -20.81
N ILE A 259 -4.05 -5.41 -21.62
CA ILE A 259 -4.71 -4.43 -22.49
C ILE A 259 -5.36 -3.33 -21.65
N GLY A 260 -6.08 -3.68 -20.58
CA GLY A 260 -6.68 -2.71 -19.67
C GLY A 260 -5.67 -1.76 -19.04
N LEU A 261 -4.51 -2.25 -18.59
CA LEU A 261 -3.43 -1.42 -18.05
C LEU A 261 -2.83 -0.49 -19.12
N ASN A 262 -2.60 -1.01 -20.33
CA ASN A 262 -2.12 -0.22 -21.47
C ASN A 262 -3.15 0.83 -21.94
N THR A 263 -4.44 0.55 -21.82
CA THR A 263 -5.50 1.53 -22.05
C THR A 263 -5.44 2.61 -20.98
N LEU A 264 -5.42 2.24 -19.69
CA LEU A 264 -5.38 3.17 -18.56
C LEU A 264 -4.23 4.17 -18.65
N GLN A 265 -3.02 3.74 -19.02
CA GLN A 265 -1.88 4.66 -19.14
C GLN A 265 -2.02 5.67 -20.30
N LYS A 266 -2.89 5.39 -21.28
CA LYS A 266 -3.16 6.26 -22.43
C LYS A 266 -4.42 7.12 -22.27
N LEU A 267 -5.22 6.90 -21.23
CA LEU A 267 -6.41 7.71 -20.98
C LEU A 267 -6.04 9.11 -20.43
N ASP A 268 -6.80 10.11 -20.87
CA ASP A 268 -6.81 11.44 -20.27
C ASP A 268 -8.01 11.66 -19.35
N THR A 269 -8.99 10.74 -19.39
CA THR A 269 -10.18 10.74 -18.53
C THR A 269 -9.98 9.78 -17.37
N LYS A 270 -10.34 10.20 -16.15
CA LYS A 270 -10.41 9.30 -15.01
C LYS A 270 -11.60 8.37 -15.14
N ILE A 271 -11.43 7.11 -14.79
CA ILE A 271 -12.50 6.13 -14.74
C ILE A 271 -12.84 5.78 -13.29
N LYS A 272 -13.93 5.05 -13.07
CA LYS A 272 -14.36 4.64 -11.73
C LYS A 272 -13.37 3.67 -11.11
N GLN A 273 -13.14 2.53 -11.75
CA GLN A 273 -12.37 1.42 -11.17
C GLN A 273 -11.77 0.49 -12.24
N TYR A 274 -10.70 -0.21 -11.88
CA TYR A 274 -10.12 -1.28 -12.67
C TYR A 274 -10.15 -2.62 -11.92
N ILE A 275 -10.53 -3.69 -12.62
CA ILE A 275 -10.60 -5.04 -12.08
C ILE A 275 -9.76 -5.97 -12.97
N ALA A 276 -8.72 -6.58 -12.41
CA ALA A 276 -7.90 -7.60 -13.07
C ALA A 276 -8.32 -8.99 -12.61
N VAL A 277 -8.75 -9.84 -13.54
CA VAL A 277 -9.10 -11.24 -13.28
C VAL A 277 -8.04 -12.14 -13.92
N ALA A 278 -7.31 -12.90 -13.10
CA ALA A 278 -6.14 -13.67 -13.53
C ALA A 278 -5.16 -12.80 -14.34
N GLY A 279 -4.91 -11.57 -13.91
CA GLY A 279 -3.99 -10.65 -14.57
C GLY A 279 -2.52 -10.95 -14.28
N PHE A 280 -1.61 -10.35 -15.05
CA PHE A 280 -0.17 -10.44 -14.84
C PHE A 280 0.54 -9.13 -15.21
N LEU A 281 1.82 -8.99 -14.82
CA LEU A 281 2.63 -7.78 -15.09
C LEU A 281 3.95 -8.07 -15.79
N THR A 282 4.33 -9.33 -15.92
CA THR A 282 5.62 -9.72 -16.53
C THR A 282 5.44 -10.97 -17.38
N ASN A 283 6.47 -11.31 -18.17
CA ASN A 283 6.54 -12.55 -18.93
C ASN A 283 6.88 -13.79 -18.07
N ASN A 284 7.00 -13.64 -16.74
CA ASN A 284 7.26 -14.76 -15.82
C ASN A 284 5.98 -15.58 -15.58
N LEU A 285 5.57 -16.28 -16.63
CA LEU A 285 4.41 -17.17 -16.68
C LEU A 285 4.92 -18.61 -16.81
N THR A 286 4.15 -19.58 -16.29
CA THR A 286 4.48 -21.00 -16.42
C THR A 286 4.24 -21.54 -17.84
N MET A 287 3.52 -20.78 -18.67
CA MET A 287 3.41 -21.05 -20.10
C MET A 287 4.41 -20.20 -20.89
N GLU A 288 5.38 -20.83 -21.54
CA GLU A 288 6.14 -20.15 -22.60
C GLU A 288 5.26 -20.00 -23.84
N ARG A 289 5.05 -18.76 -24.29
CA ARG A 289 4.47 -18.47 -25.62
C ARG A 289 5.32 -17.42 -26.30
N GLU A 290 5.67 -17.65 -27.56
CA GLU A 290 6.55 -16.77 -28.35
C GLU A 290 6.08 -15.31 -28.36
N TYR A 291 4.77 -15.06 -28.39
CA TYR A 291 4.25 -13.69 -28.43
C TYR A 291 4.42 -12.91 -27.12
N PHE A 292 4.55 -13.57 -25.95
CA PHE A 292 4.78 -12.83 -24.69
C PHE A 292 6.14 -12.13 -24.67
N GLN A 293 7.09 -12.59 -25.48
CA GLN A 293 8.42 -11.98 -25.55
C GLN A 293 8.41 -10.60 -26.23
N SER A 294 7.39 -10.31 -27.05
CA SER A 294 7.28 -9.02 -27.74
C SER A 294 6.46 -7.98 -26.97
N PHE A 295 5.94 -8.34 -25.80
CA PHE A 295 5.09 -7.44 -25.03
C PHE A 295 5.94 -6.43 -24.26
N ASP A 296 5.52 -5.17 -24.32
CA ASP A 296 6.07 -4.12 -23.47
C ASP A 296 5.38 -4.19 -22.10
N PHE A 297 6.15 -4.59 -21.09
CA PHE A 297 5.70 -4.65 -19.70
C PHE A 297 6.11 -3.39 -18.91
N ASN A 298 6.56 -2.33 -19.58
CA ASN A 298 6.86 -1.05 -18.93
C ASN A 298 5.58 -0.25 -18.70
N PHE A 299 4.98 -0.43 -17.52
CA PHE A 299 3.78 0.29 -17.12
C PHE A 299 4.12 1.59 -16.39
N ASN A 300 3.48 2.70 -16.77
CA ASN A 300 3.54 3.93 -16.00
C ASN A 300 2.55 3.87 -14.83
N GLN A 301 3.00 3.37 -13.69
CA GLN A 301 2.18 3.16 -12.50
C GLN A 301 1.51 4.45 -12.00
N GLU A 302 2.23 5.58 -11.99
CA GLU A 302 1.66 6.87 -11.56
C GLU A 302 0.48 7.29 -12.45
N LYS A 303 0.64 7.17 -13.78
CA LYS A 303 -0.43 7.49 -14.74
C LYS A 303 -1.62 6.53 -14.61
N ILE A 304 -1.37 5.23 -14.45
CA ILE A 304 -2.43 4.22 -14.29
C ILE A 304 -3.23 4.50 -13.02
N LEU A 305 -2.56 4.62 -11.87
CA LEU A 305 -3.22 4.87 -10.58
C LEU A 305 -3.89 6.26 -10.54
N GLY A 306 -3.27 7.27 -11.16
CA GLY A 306 -3.83 8.62 -11.26
C GLY A 306 -5.15 8.70 -12.04
N ASN A 307 -5.39 7.73 -12.93
CA ASN A 307 -6.60 7.62 -13.76
C ASN A 307 -7.73 6.81 -13.11
N LEU A 308 -7.56 6.33 -11.88
CA LEU A 308 -8.59 5.63 -11.13
C LEU A 308 -9.18 6.52 -10.03
N GLN A 309 -10.49 6.46 -9.83
CA GLN A 309 -11.17 7.10 -8.69
C GLN A 309 -11.21 6.18 -7.47
N GLU A 310 -11.33 4.88 -7.71
CA GLU A 310 -11.35 3.82 -6.68
C GLU A 310 -10.15 2.88 -6.84
N GLU A 311 -9.80 2.20 -5.76
CA GLU A 311 -8.72 1.20 -5.76
C GLU A 311 -9.01 0.08 -6.75
N SER A 312 -7.97 -0.43 -7.41
CA SER A 312 -8.10 -1.58 -8.31
C SER A 312 -8.37 -2.87 -7.53
N ILE A 313 -9.10 -3.79 -8.15
CA ILE A 313 -9.38 -5.11 -7.58
C ILE A 313 -8.62 -6.17 -8.38
N VAL A 314 -7.90 -7.06 -7.69
CA VAL A 314 -7.24 -8.21 -8.29
C VAL A 314 -7.94 -9.48 -7.84
N ILE A 315 -8.49 -10.24 -8.78
CA ILE A 315 -9.14 -11.53 -8.57
C ILE A 315 -8.26 -12.61 -9.19
N TYR A 316 -7.86 -13.61 -8.42
CA TYR A 316 -6.98 -14.68 -8.90
C TYR A 316 -7.38 -16.03 -8.32
N ASP A 317 -6.99 -17.12 -8.99
CA ASP A 317 -7.05 -18.48 -8.45
C ASP A 317 -5.64 -18.88 -7.97
N PRO A 318 -5.42 -19.16 -6.66
CA PRO A 318 -4.11 -19.58 -6.16
C PRO A 318 -3.62 -20.91 -6.77
N LYS A 319 -4.49 -21.66 -7.46
CA LYS A 319 -4.16 -22.91 -8.16
C LYS A 319 -4.03 -22.73 -9.67
N ASP A 320 -4.02 -21.50 -10.19
CA ASP A 320 -3.83 -21.24 -11.61
C ASP A 320 -2.49 -21.84 -12.08
N LYS A 321 -2.56 -22.71 -13.09
CA LYS A 321 -1.40 -23.44 -13.61
C LYS A 321 -0.59 -22.63 -14.62
N ASN A 322 -1.14 -21.52 -15.11
CA ASN A 322 -0.58 -20.71 -16.19
C ASN A 322 -0.03 -19.38 -15.67
N ILE A 323 -0.67 -18.81 -14.65
CA ILE A 323 -0.34 -17.51 -14.08
C ILE A 323 -0.02 -17.71 -12.60
N PRO A 324 1.27 -17.67 -12.21
CA PRO A 324 1.66 -17.81 -10.81
C PRO A 324 1.05 -16.73 -9.92
N ILE A 325 0.77 -17.07 -8.65
CA ILE A 325 0.25 -16.12 -7.65
C ILE A 325 1.14 -14.86 -7.49
N THR A 326 2.44 -14.97 -7.76
CA THR A 326 3.37 -13.83 -7.74
C THR A 326 2.98 -12.71 -8.71
N GLN A 327 2.25 -13.03 -9.79
CA GLN A 327 1.73 -12.02 -10.73
C GLN A 327 0.56 -11.23 -10.13
N ALA A 328 -0.35 -11.90 -9.42
CA ALA A 328 -1.44 -11.24 -8.71
C ALA A 328 -0.90 -10.35 -7.59
N ASP A 329 0.18 -10.77 -6.95
CA ASP A 329 0.84 -10.02 -5.87
C ASP A 329 1.55 -8.78 -6.36
N ALA A 330 2.19 -8.86 -7.53
CA ALA A 330 2.73 -7.70 -8.21
C ALA A 330 1.62 -6.72 -8.63
N LEU A 331 0.47 -7.21 -9.11
CA LEU A 331 -0.69 -6.38 -9.46
C LEU A 331 -1.34 -5.71 -8.24
N ALA A 332 -1.37 -6.41 -7.11
CA ALA A 332 -1.93 -5.90 -5.86
C ALA A 332 -0.96 -4.95 -5.12
N ASP A 333 0.20 -4.65 -5.71
CA ASP A 333 1.28 -3.87 -5.09
C ASP A 333 1.59 -4.39 -3.67
N LYS A 334 1.73 -5.72 -3.52
CA LYS A 334 1.98 -6.31 -2.20
C LYS A 334 3.28 -5.75 -1.62
N PRO A 335 3.29 -5.37 -0.33
CA PRO A 335 4.47 -4.80 0.27
C PRO A 335 5.62 -5.79 0.26
N ARG A 336 6.81 -5.32 -0.06
CA ARG A 336 8.02 -6.14 0.13
C ARG A 336 8.32 -6.27 1.62
N ILE A 337 8.92 -7.39 2.01
CA ILE A 337 9.24 -7.70 3.39
C ILE A 337 10.76 -7.72 3.56
N ILE A 338 11.27 -7.04 4.57
CA ILE A 338 12.67 -7.13 5.01
C ILE A 338 12.67 -7.71 6.41
N LEU A 339 13.31 -8.86 6.62
CA LEU A 339 13.42 -9.49 7.94
C LEU A 339 14.86 -9.36 8.46
N LEU A 340 15.04 -8.60 9.55
CA LEU A 340 16.32 -8.41 10.22
C LEU A 340 16.48 -9.40 11.39
N HIS A 341 17.53 -10.23 11.33
CA HIS A 341 17.82 -11.21 12.36
C HIS A 341 18.44 -10.61 13.64
N GLY A 342 18.46 -11.40 14.71
CA GLY A 342 19.01 -11.05 16.01
C GLY A 342 20.53 -11.10 16.10
N LYS A 343 21.03 -11.08 17.34
CA LYS A 343 22.45 -11.31 17.65
C LYS A 343 22.76 -12.81 17.52
N TYR A 344 23.95 -13.15 17.06
CA TYR A 344 24.44 -14.52 16.81
C TYR A 344 23.66 -15.30 15.74
N ASP A 345 22.83 -14.62 14.96
CA ASP A 345 22.03 -15.21 13.89
C ASP A 345 22.57 -14.82 12.52
N HIS A 346 22.10 -15.53 11.49
CA HIS A 346 22.21 -15.15 10.08
C HIS A 346 20.96 -15.65 9.32
N SER A 347 20.82 -15.25 8.05
CA SER A 347 19.64 -15.48 7.20
C SER A 347 19.21 -16.94 7.05
N LYS A 348 20.13 -17.89 7.25
CA LYS A 348 19.89 -19.33 7.09
C LYS A 348 19.61 -20.07 8.40
N MET A 349 19.60 -19.38 9.54
CA MET A 349 19.37 -20.00 10.86
C MET A 349 17.90 -19.98 11.28
N LYS A 350 17.61 -20.77 12.33
CA LYS A 350 16.32 -20.76 13.03
C LYS A 350 15.17 -21.03 12.06
N TYR A 351 14.09 -20.26 12.18
CA TYR A 351 12.89 -20.36 11.38
C TYR A 351 12.92 -19.43 10.15
N TYR A 352 14.00 -18.66 9.92
CA TYR A 352 14.05 -17.67 8.84
C TYR A 352 13.90 -18.30 7.44
N PRO A 353 14.56 -19.43 7.10
CA PRO A 353 14.36 -20.06 5.79
C PRO A 353 12.91 -20.51 5.58
N ARG A 354 12.29 -21.07 6.62
CA ARG A 354 10.89 -21.51 6.56
C ARG A 354 9.93 -20.33 6.42
N VAL A 355 10.14 -19.24 7.16
CA VAL A 355 9.33 -18.02 7.03
C VAL A 355 9.51 -17.41 5.65
N LYS A 356 10.73 -17.40 5.13
CA LYS A 356 11.02 -16.96 3.76
C LYS A 356 10.23 -17.76 2.74
N GLU A 357 10.36 -19.09 2.77
CA GLU A 357 9.63 -20.00 1.88
C GLU A 357 8.11 -19.82 1.99
N GLN A 358 7.56 -19.70 3.21
CA GLN A 358 6.13 -19.48 3.42
C GLN A 358 5.64 -18.14 2.84
N LEU A 359 6.41 -17.07 3.01
CA LEU A 359 6.05 -15.75 2.48
C LEU A 359 6.21 -15.68 0.96
N GLU A 360 7.24 -16.32 0.40
CA GLU A 360 7.43 -16.47 -1.05
C GLU A 360 6.30 -17.31 -1.68
N ASN A 361 5.85 -18.38 -1.02
CA ASN A 361 4.69 -19.17 -1.46
C ASN A 361 3.37 -18.40 -1.39
N LEU A 362 3.29 -17.41 -0.49
CA LEU A 362 2.18 -16.44 -0.42
C LEU A 362 2.42 -15.23 -1.36
N GLY A 363 3.45 -15.32 -2.20
CA GLY A 363 3.91 -14.39 -3.24
C GLY A 363 4.42 -13.02 -2.76
N TYR A 364 4.80 -12.91 -1.49
CA TYR A 364 5.55 -11.76 -0.99
C TYR A 364 7.01 -11.80 -1.47
N ASN A 365 7.53 -10.65 -1.89
CA ASN A 365 8.97 -10.44 -2.06
C ASN A 365 9.62 -10.22 -0.69
N ILE A 366 10.37 -11.22 -0.19
CA ILE A 366 11.04 -11.14 1.11
C ILE A 366 12.58 -11.20 0.98
N THR A 367 13.24 -10.24 1.63
CA THR A 367 14.69 -10.20 1.79
C THR A 367 15.09 -10.41 3.25
N ILE A 368 16.06 -11.29 3.49
CA ILE A 368 16.65 -11.52 4.82
C ILE A 368 18.16 -11.29 4.69
N PRO A 369 18.66 -10.06 4.95
CA PRO A 369 20.09 -9.75 4.84
C PRO A 369 20.89 -10.45 5.94
N ASP A 370 22.13 -10.84 5.64
CA ASP A 370 23.11 -11.20 6.65
C ASP A 370 23.71 -9.91 7.23
N LEU A 371 23.34 -9.57 8.46
CA LEU A 371 23.85 -8.39 9.16
C LEU A 371 25.29 -8.63 9.62
N PRO A 372 26.20 -7.65 9.45
CA PRO A 372 27.61 -7.78 9.80
C PRO A 372 27.80 -7.97 11.31
N ASN A 373 28.91 -8.63 11.67
CA ASN A 373 29.38 -8.80 13.04
C ASN A 373 28.27 -9.32 13.97
N ALA A 374 27.58 -10.39 13.58
CA ALA A 374 26.40 -10.89 14.29
C ALA A 374 26.66 -11.20 15.77
N ASP A 375 27.89 -11.58 16.12
CA ASP A 375 28.38 -11.87 17.47
C ASP A 375 28.73 -10.61 18.28
N ASN A 376 29.19 -9.54 17.64
CA ASN A 376 29.46 -8.24 18.26
C ASN A 376 28.87 -7.08 17.43
N PRO A 377 27.53 -6.96 17.40
CA PRO A 377 26.86 -6.09 16.44
C PRO A 377 27.10 -4.61 16.72
N GLN A 378 27.65 -3.92 15.71
CA GLN A 378 27.77 -2.46 15.70
C GLN A 378 26.51 -1.83 15.11
N ILE A 379 25.96 -0.82 15.80
CA ILE A 379 24.69 -0.24 15.39
C ILE A 379 24.79 0.47 14.04
N ASN A 380 25.85 1.24 13.80
CA ASN A 380 26.02 2.02 12.56
C ASN A 380 26.11 1.12 11.32
N GLU A 381 26.89 0.04 11.39
CA GLU A 381 27.00 -0.93 10.30
C GLU A 381 25.64 -1.57 9.96
N ARG A 382 24.81 -1.86 10.98
CA ARG A 382 23.45 -2.34 10.76
C ARG A 382 22.56 -1.30 10.11
N LEU A 383 22.71 -0.01 10.44
CA LEU A 383 21.95 1.07 9.80
C LEU A 383 22.34 1.21 8.33
N GLU A 384 23.62 1.10 8.01
CA GLU A 384 24.13 1.12 6.63
C GLU A 384 23.60 -0.05 5.80
N GLU A 385 23.51 -1.26 6.38
CA GLU A 385 22.88 -2.39 5.71
C GLU A 385 21.39 -2.15 5.44
N ILE A 386 20.65 -1.57 6.39
CA ILE A 386 19.25 -1.21 6.14
C ILE A 386 19.15 -0.14 5.03
N ASP A 387 20.05 0.84 5.00
CA ASP A 387 20.10 1.86 3.95
C ASP A 387 20.33 1.27 2.56
N LYS A 388 21.20 0.25 2.43
CA LYS A 388 21.47 -0.46 1.16
C LYS A 388 20.23 -1.17 0.61
N LEU A 389 19.32 -1.60 1.48
CA LEU A 389 18.06 -2.23 1.07
C LEU A 389 17.02 -1.21 0.57
N GLN A 390 17.31 0.09 0.74
CA GLN A 390 16.48 1.22 0.32
C GLN A 390 14.99 1.12 0.70
N PRO A 391 14.60 0.81 1.97
CA PRO A 391 13.18 0.67 2.33
C PRO A 391 12.34 1.90 1.96
N ASP A 392 11.14 1.65 1.44
CA ASP A 392 10.16 2.66 0.97
C ASP A 392 8.82 2.53 1.72
N GLU A 393 7.78 3.23 1.25
CA GLU A 393 6.45 3.20 1.88
C GLU A 393 5.72 1.87 1.75
N ASN A 394 6.06 1.07 0.74
CA ASN A 394 5.49 -0.24 0.51
C ASN A 394 6.42 -1.34 1.05
N THR A 395 7.21 -1.02 2.07
CA THR A 395 8.14 -1.96 2.72
C THR A 395 7.71 -2.26 4.15
N ILE A 396 7.49 -3.54 4.45
CA ILE A 396 7.34 -4.04 5.81
C ILE A 396 8.71 -4.49 6.33
N ILE A 397 9.22 -3.84 7.37
CA ILE A 397 10.46 -4.26 8.04
C ILE A 397 10.12 -4.99 9.34
N ILE A 398 10.56 -6.25 9.44
CA ILE A 398 10.36 -7.13 10.60
C ILE A 398 11.70 -7.29 11.31
N GLY A 399 11.73 -7.05 12.62
CA GLY A 399 12.97 -7.15 13.40
C GLY A 399 12.88 -8.17 14.51
N GLN A 400 13.80 -9.13 14.55
CA GLN A 400 13.91 -10.10 15.63
C GLN A 400 14.98 -9.67 16.63
N SER A 401 14.62 -9.57 17.92
CA SER A 401 15.55 -9.19 19.01
C SER A 401 16.34 -7.91 18.67
N ARG A 402 17.68 -7.97 18.55
CA ARG A 402 18.55 -6.85 18.17
C ARG A 402 18.28 -6.32 16.76
N GLY A 403 17.65 -7.11 15.88
CA GLY A 403 17.12 -6.63 14.60
C GLY A 403 16.03 -5.59 14.81
N GLY A 404 15.10 -5.80 15.76
CA GLY A 404 14.08 -4.80 16.11
C GLY A 404 14.68 -3.51 16.64
N MET A 405 15.71 -3.60 17.50
CA MET A 405 16.46 -2.42 17.95
C MET A 405 17.15 -1.68 16.80
N ALA A 406 17.69 -2.40 15.82
CA ALA A 406 18.31 -1.78 14.64
C ALA A 406 17.27 -1.01 13.81
N ILE A 407 16.07 -1.56 13.60
CA ILE A 407 14.97 -0.86 12.93
C ILE A 407 14.63 0.44 13.67
N LEU A 408 14.44 0.39 14.98
CA LEU A 408 14.05 1.58 15.75
C LEU A 408 15.12 2.67 15.72
N ARG A 409 16.39 2.29 15.82
CA ARG A 409 17.52 3.23 15.68
C ARG A 409 17.63 3.76 14.26
N TRP A 410 17.36 2.94 13.25
CA TRP A 410 17.31 3.36 11.85
C TRP A 410 16.19 4.39 11.63
N LEU A 411 14.98 4.11 12.10
CA LEU A 411 13.87 5.06 12.05
C LEU A 411 14.20 6.35 12.82
N GLU A 412 14.86 6.23 13.96
CA GLU A 412 15.35 7.38 14.72
C GLU A 412 16.38 8.21 13.95
N THR A 413 17.33 7.63 13.19
CA THR A 413 18.28 8.42 12.40
C THR A 413 17.62 9.13 11.24
N ARG A 414 16.60 8.53 10.62
CA ARG A 414 15.76 9.21 9.62
C ARG A 414 15.06 10.42 10.25
N TRP A 415 14.57 10.25 11.48
CA TRP A 415 13.97 11.32 12.25
C TRP A 415 14.98 12.39 12.74
N ASN A 416 16.18 12.00 13.20
CA ASN A 416 17.15 12.90 13.83
C ASN A 416 18.14 13.55 12.86
N SER A 417 18.20 13.09 11.61
CA SER A 417 18.83 13.86 10.52
C SER A 417 18.23 15.27 10.39
N GLN A 418 17.04 15.48 10.96
CA GLN A 418 16.36 16.76 11.14
C GLN A 418 17.00 17.66 12.24
N LYS A 419 17.70 17.14 13.26
CA LYS A 419 18.22 18.00 14.37
C LYS A 419 19.69 18.43 14.24
N ARG A 420 20.49 17.81 13.38
CA ARG A 420 21.97 18.03 13.36
C ARG A 420 22.44 19.22 12.50
N LYS A 421 21.57 20.16 12.16
CA LYS A 421 21.94 21.42 11.47
C LYS A 421 21.34 22.67 12.16
N SER A 422 21.20 22.65 13.48
CA SER A 422 20.99 23.87 14.28
C SER A 422 22.31 24.36 14.84
#